data_AF-M0AUZ8-F1
#
_entry.id   AF-M0AUZ8-F1
#
_cell.length_a   1.000
_cell.length_b   1.000
_cell.length_c   1.000
_cell.angle_alpha   90.00
_cell.angle_beta   90.00
_cell.angle_gamma   90.00
#
_symmetry.space_group_name_H-M   'P 1'
#
loop_
_entity.id
_entity.type
_entity.pdbx_description
1 polymer ?
#
loop_
_entity_poly.entity_id
_entity_poly.type
_entity_poly.pdbx_seq_one_letter_code
_entity_poly.pdbx_strand_id
1 'polypeptide(L)'
;MVFLASVNPRLPIIVPDPNESPSNTTSNESPEHDIEHEAHRETLPKTDEKSKRGIITAGPKQTAVTTSVFPYPGGKSYLAPWIIDHIPSHRCYVEVFGGSAAVLVTKDESHIEVYNDRDGDLVQFFTTLREREDELVEWLQQTPYAREQHEAWKRAFYDGERPDDPIERAGRFFYLRYSQYAAKYRTASGFAAANQRNKARKFRNATEHLHEFAGRFQNVQIENLDYADLMAQYDGEQTFFYADPPYVDEGDILYRHGEFDHERFVETLRELEGRWAVSYQRLPEHLDEYTVVEQDRSQFMNKQHDDASRSTAATERLVMNYEIEETGRFQRGTQTTLPGTGGGLGRSEPSDRSDQGE
;
A
#
# COMPACT_ATOMS: atom_id res chain seq x y z
N MET A 1 57.84 -9.30 -14.91
CA MET A 1 57.63 -8.82 -13.53
C MET A 1 56.22 -9.23 -13.14
N VAL A 2 56.15 -10.32 -12.36
CA VAL A 2 55.06 -10.85 -11.50
C VAL A 2 53.59 -10.68 -11.95
N PHE A 3 52.95 -11.81 -12.31
CA PHE A 3 51.56 -12.08 -11.94
C PHE A 3 51.51 -13.47 -11.27
N LEU A 4 51.05 -13.49 -10.03
CA LEU A 4 50.96 -14.64 -9.12
C LEU A 4 49.61 -14.48 -8.42
N ALA A 5 48.70 -15.45 -8.59
CA ALA A 5 47.65 -15.84 -7.64
C ALA A 5 46.79 -16.92 -8.33
N SER A 6 46.95 -18.20 -8.02
CA SER A 6 46.62 -18.93 -6.79
C SER A 6 45.25 -19.62 -6.93
N VAL A 7 45.34 -20.94 -6.87
CA VAL A 7 44.32 -21.97 -7.04
C VAL A 7 43.71 -22.25 -5.66
N ASN A 8 42.38 -22.38 -5.56
CA ASN A 8 41.73 -22.78 -4.31
C ASN A 8 40.99 -24.13 -4.51
N PRO A 9 41.28 -25.19 -3.72
CA PRO A 9 40.66 -26.50 -3.87
C PRO A 9 39.36 -26.63 -3.07
N ARG A 10 38.44 -27.45 -3.62
CA ARG A 10 37.13 -27.82 -3.07
C ARG A 10 37.27 -28.75 -1.86
N LEU A 11 36.45 -28.52 -0.83
CA LEU A 11 36.20 -29.45 0.29
C LEU A 11 34.91 -30.25 0.05
N PRO A 12 34.81 -31.51 0.51
CA PRO A 12 33.65 -32.37 0.31
C PRO A 12 32.58 -32.19 1.40
N ILE A 13 31.31 -32.26 0.99
CA ILE A 13 30.12 -32.26 1.84
C ILE A 13 29.80 -33.70 2.25
N ILE A 14 29.62 -33.92 3.56
CA ILE A 14 29.16 -35.17 4.17
C ILE A 14 27.62 -35.14 4.23
N VAL A 15 26.98 -36.21 3.74
CA VAL A 15 25.52 -36.39 3.73
C VAL A 15 25.16 -37.48 4.76
N PRO A 16 24.24 -37.27 5.71
CA PRO A 16 23.70 -38.33 6.55
C PRO A 16 22.47 -39.02 5.92
N ASP A 17 22.37 -40.31 6.22
CA ASP A 17 21.41 -41.33 5.74
C ASP A 17 19.99 -41.16 6.33
N PRO A 18 18.91 -41.21 5.53
CA PRO A 18 17.53 -41.15 6.00
C PRO A 18 16.91 -42.55 6.13
N ASN A 19 16.92 -43.11 7.34
CA ASN A 19 16.06 -44.23 7.71
C ASN A 19 15.73 -44.13 9.19
N GLU A 20 14.51 -43.68 9.52
CA GLU A 20 13.66 -44.32 10.54
C GLU A 20 12.35 -43.53 10.81
N SER A 21 11.25 -44.18 10.48
CA SER A 21 9.88 -44.09 11.06
C SER A 21 9.07 -45.18 10.35
N PRO A 22 7.91 -45.69 10.85
CA PRO A 22 7.15 -45.32 12.05
C PRO A 22 6.66 -46.55 12.87
N SER A 23 5.99 -46.34 14.00
CA SER A 23 4.90 -47.26 14.39
C SER A 23 3.85 -46.59 15.28
N ASN A 24 2.63 -47.07 15.07
CA ASN A 24 1.30 -46.54 15.38
C ASN A 24 0.65 -47.36 16.51
N THR A 25 -0.63 -47.11 16.80
CA THR A 25 -1.63 -47.90 17.59
C THR A 25 -1.95 -47.35 19.00
N THR A 26 -3.13 -46.76 19.30
CA THR A 26 -4.57 -47.15 19.29
C THR A 26 -5.05 -47.95 20.50
N SER A 27 -6.14 -47.46 21.13
CA SER A 27 -7.26 -48.13 21.87
C SER A 27 -7.66 -47.22 23.05
N ASN A 28 -8.84 -46.60 23.17
CA ASN A 28 -10.25 -47.02 23.06
C ASN A 28 -10.68 -48.03 24.14
N GLU A 29 -11.45 -47.59 25.15
CA GLU A 29 -12.47 -48.37 25.87
C GLU A 29 -13.33 -47.47 26.80
N SER A 30 -14.62 -47.39 26.48
CA SER A 30 -15.76 -47.18 27.41
C SER A 30 -16.16 -48.57 28.00
N PRO A 31 -17.22 -48.84 28.84
CA PRO A 31 -18.53 -48.17 28.90
C PRO A 31 -19.30 -48.21 30.26
N GLU A 32 -20.59 -47.82 30.20
CA GLU A 32 -21.76 -48.20 31.03
C GLU A 32 -22.08 -47.41 32.32
N HIS A 33 -23.23 -46.71 32.36
CA HIS A 33 -24.53 -47.30 32.75
C HIS A 33 -25.67 -46.25 32.74
N ASP A 34 -26.82 -46.68 32.21
CA ASP A 34 -28.13 -46.00 32.18
C ASP A 34 -28.76 -45.80 33.57
N ILE A 35 -29.65 -44.81 33.71
CA ILE A 35 -30.99 -44.92 34.33
C ILE A 35 -31.81 -43.67 33.98
N GLU A 36 -33.00 -43.91 33.45
CA GLU A 36 -34.07 -42.95 33.15
C GLU A 36 -34.68 -42.33 34.42
N HIS A 37 -35.09 -41.06 34.35
CA HIS A 37 -36.30 -40.58 35.03
C HIS A 37 -36.81 -39.27 34.42
N GLU A 38 -38.01 -39.35 33.88
CA GLU A 38 -38.81 -38.26 33.33
C GLU A 38 -39.47 -37.45 34.47
N ALA A 39 -39.27 -36.12 34.49
CA ALA A 39 -40.14 -35.18 35.21
C ALA A 39 -39.99 -33.76 34.67
N HIS A 40 -41.07 -33.25 34.10
CA HIS A 40 -41.28 -31.85 33.73
C HIS A 40 -41.08 -30.91 34.93
N ARG A 41 -40.20 -29.91 34.78
CA ARG A 41 -40.28 -28.62 35.49
C ARG A 41 -39.63 -27.52 34.66
N GLU A 42 -40.44 -26.51 34.32
CA GLU A 42 -40.00 -25.25 33.74
C GLU A 42 -39.00 -24.55 34.67
N THR A 43 -37.81 -24.24 34.14
CA THR A 43 -36.95 -23.18 34.68
C THR A 43 -36.17 -22.53 33.53
N LEU A 44 -36.21 -21.19 33.53
CA LEU A 44 -35.58 -20.22 32.64
C LEU A 44 -34.17 -20.62 32.15
N PRO A 45 -33.79 -20.35 30.87
CA PRO A 45 -32.46 -20.70 30.40
C PRO A 45 -31.41 -19.80 31.05
N LYS A 46 -30.47 -20.47 31.72
CA LYS A 46 -29.16 -19.95 32.10
C LYS A 46 -28.33 -19.72 30.85
N THR A 47 -27.60 -18.62 30.87
CA THR A 47 -26.56 -18.22 29.92
C THR A 47 -25.45 -19.27 29.87
N ASP A 48 -25.21 -19.85 28.70
CA ASP A 48 -23.96 -20.53 28.38
C ASP A 48 -23.34 -19.87 27.13
N GLU A 49 -22.21 -19.22 27.35
CA GLU A 49 -21.28 -18.75 26.35
C GLU A 49 -20.80 -19.92 25.48
N LYS A 50 -21.15 -19.90 24.20
CA LYS A 50 -20.27 -20.41 23.14
C LYS A 50 -20.25 -19.38 22.02
N SER A 51 -19.23 -18.52 22.07
CA SER A 51 -18.84 -17.58 21.03
C SER A 51 -18.65 -18.34 19.70
N LYS A 52 -19.61 -18.20 18.80
CA LYS A 52 -19.45 -18.56 17.39
C LYS A 52 -18.81 -17.36 16.71
N ARG A 53 -17.49 -17.41 16.49
CA ARG A 53 -16.77 -16.50 15.58
C ARG A 53 -17.37 -16.65 14.19
N GLY A 54 -18.26 -15.72 13.83
CA GLY A 54 -18.85 -15.62 12.49
C GLY A 54 -17.96 -14.77 11.60
N ILE A 55 -17.48 -15.35 10.50
CA ILE A 55 -16.85 -14.62 9.40
C ILE A 55 -17.95 -13.75 8.76
N ILE A 56 -17.84 -12.43 8.90
CA ILE A 56 -18.76 -11.48 8.27
C ILE A 56 -18.24 -11.20 6.85
N THR A 57 -18.94 -11.70 5.84
CA THR A 57 -18.69 -11.37 4.43
C THR A 57 -19.54 -10.15 4.03
N ALA A 58 -18.90 -9.02 3.71
CA ALA A 58 -19.58 -7.83 3.21
C ALA A 58 -19.92 -7.94 1.71
N GLY A 59 -21.11 -7.48 1.31
CA GLY A 59 -21.64 -7.56 -0.06
C GLY A 59 -21.13 -6.47 -1.05
N PRO A 60 -21.40 -6.61 -2.37
CA PRO A 60 -20.92 -5.69 -3.43
C PRO A 60 -21.85 -4.47 -3.58
N LYS A 61 -21.53 -3.31 -4.18
CA LYS A 61 -20.44 -2.81 -5.07
C LYS A 61 -20.55 -1.27 -5.07
N GLN A 62 -19.45 -0.53 -4.87
CA GLN A 62 -19.36 0.87 -5.33
C GLN A 62 -18.45 0.93 -6.56
N THR A 63 -18.83 1.71 -7.57
CA THR A 63 -18.07 1.92 -8.80
C THR A 63 -16.79 2.69 -8.48
N ALA A 64 -15.64 2.00 -8.52
CA ALA A 64 -14.34 2.59 -8.23
C ALA A 64 -14.01 3.72 -9.22
N VAL A 65 -14.05 4.97 -8.73
CA VAL A 65 -13.24 6.05 -9.31
C VAL A 65 -11.78 5.60 -9.20
N THR A 66 -11.00 5.75 -10.27
CA THR A 66 -9.64 5.22 -10.29
C THR A 66 -8.75 6.06 -9.37
N THR A 67 -8.46 5.54 -8.19
CA THR A 67 -7.84 6.21 -7.05
C THR A 67 -6.32 6.02 -6.94
N SER A 68 -5.60 5.81 -8.05
CA SER A 68 -4.13 5.85 -8.04
C SER A 68 -3.56 6.77 -9.11
N VAL A 69 -2.39 7.32 -8.82
CA VAL A 69 -1.73 8.30 -9.69
C VAL A 69 -1.28 7.65 -11.01
N PHE A 70 -0.80 6.42 -10.95
CA PHE A 70 -0.42 5.63 -12.12
C PHE A 70 -0.67 4.13 -11.92
N PRO A 71 -0.69 3.32 -13.00
CA PRO A 71 -0.69 1.88 -12.90
C PRO A 71 0.60 1.37 -12.26
N TYR A 72 0.46 0.57 -11.21
CA TYR A 72 1.58 -0.01 -10.47
C TYR A 72 1.23 -1.46 -10.06
N PRO A 73 2.19 -2.40 -10.11
CA PRO A 73 1.99 -3.74 -9.54
C PRO A 73 1.54 -3.65 -8.08
N GLY A 74 0.65 -4.56 -7.66
CA GLY A 74 0.13 -4.54 -6.29
C GLY A 74 -0.86 -3.40 -5.97
N GLY A 75 -1.08 -2.44 -6.87
CA GLY A 75 -1.87 -1.24 -6.63
C GLY A 75 -3.23 -1.50 -5.97
N LYS A 76 -3.45 -0.85 -4.81
CA LYS A 76 -4.59 -1.09 -3.92
C LYS A 76 -5.82 -0.25 -4.21
N SER A 77 -5.93 0.45 -5.34
CA SER A 77 -7.07 1.36 -5.61
C SER A 77 -8.46 0.71 -5.46
N TYR A 78 -8.60 -0.57 -5.82
CA TYR A 78 -9.87 -1.30 -5.63
C TYR A 78 -10.11 -1.70 -4.17
N LEU A 79 -9.05 -1.97 -3.42
CA LEU A 79 -9.09 -2.37 -2.02
C LEU A 79 -9.06 -1.18 -1.06
N ALA A 80 -8.67 0.01 -1.53
CA ALA A 80 -8.46 1.19 -0.71
C ALA A 80 -9.68 1.53 0.16
N PRO A 81 -10.93 1.54 -0.37
CA PRO A 81 -12.09 1.77 0.50
C PRO A 81 -12.23 0.75 1.63
N TRP A 82 -12.01 -0.54 1.33
CA TRP A 82 -12.06 -1.59 2.33
C TRP A 82 -10.92 -1.49 3.35
N ILE A 83 -9.71 -1.17 2.92
CA ILE A 83 -8.57 -0.93 3.82
C ILE A 83 -8.88 0.27 4.74
N ILE A 84 -9.37 1.38 4.18
CA ILE A 84 -9.68 2.61 4.90
C ILE A 84 -10.75 2.39 5.96
N ASP A 85 -11.75 1.54 5.70
CA ASP A 85 -12.78 1.18 6.68
C ASP A 85 -12.20 0.50 7.94
N HIS A 86 -10.96 -0.03 7.87
CA HIS A 86 -10.26 -0.64 9.00
C HIS A 86 -9.17 0.26 9.61
N ILE A 87 -8.94 1.46 9.07
CA ILE A 87 -7.95 2.38 9.64
C ILE A 87 -8.51 3.00 10.93
N PRO A 88 -7.84 2.88 12.08
CA PRO A 88 -8.30 3.44 13.34
C PRO A 88 -8.08 4.96 13.37
N SER A 89 -8.65 5.65 14.36
CA SER A 89 -8.34 7.07 14.58
C SER A 89 -6.84 7.26 14.84
N HIS A 90 -6.24 8.25 14.16
CA HIS A 90 -4.81 8.55 14.24
C HIS A 90 -4.56 10.03 13.94
N ARG A 91 -3.42 10.54 14.38
CA ARG A 91 -2.97 11.91 14.07
C ARG A 91 -1.94 11.92 12.95
N CYS A 92 -1.00 10.97 12.99
CA CYS A 92 0.02 10.77 11.98
C CYS A 92 -0.28 9.51 11.17
N TYR A 93 -0.29 9.62 9.84
CA TYR A 93 -0.44 8.52 8.90
C TYR A 93 0.88 8.32 8.15
N VAL A 94 1.39 7.09 8.13
CA VAL A 94 2.62 6.74 7.42
C VAL A 94 2.31 5.63 6.41
N GLU A 95 2.46 5.93 5.12
CA GLU A 95 2.41 4.93 4.05
C GLU A 95 3.82 4.41 3.79
N VAL A 96 4.12 3.23 4.35
CA VAL A 96 5.49 2.70 4.46
C VAL A 96 6.05 2.26 3.11
N PHE A 97 5.19 1.63 2.29
CA PHE A 97 5.48 1.15 0.94
C PHE A 97 4.54 1.85 -0.04
N GLY A 98 4.95 3.04 -0.46
CA GLY A 98 4.13 4.02 -1.11
C GLY A 98 3.57 3.58 -2.46
N GLY A 99 4.38 2.94 -3.30
CA GLY A 99 3.94 2.51 -4.63
C GLY A 99 3.22 3.64 -5.38
N SER A 100 1.98 3.39 -5.82
CA SER A 100 1.15 4.40 -6.51
C SER A 100 0.34 5.34 -5.58
N ALA A 101 0.61 5.33 -4.28
CA ALA A 101 -0.05 6.10 -3.22
C ALA A 101 -1.57 5.86 -3.10
N ALA A 102 -2.05 4.67 -3.46
CA ALA A 102 -3.47 4.44 -3.68
C ALA A 102 -4.32 4.60 -2.42
N VAL A 103 -3.81 4.22 -1.25
CA VAL A 103 -4.53 4.38 0.02
C VAL A 103 -4.45 5.83 0.48
N LEU A 104 -3.25 6.43 0.50
CA LEU A 104 -3.02 7.83 0.87
C LEU A 104 -3.93 8.81 0.12
N VAL A 105 -4.02 8.71 -1.20
CA VAL A 105 -4.82 9.65 -2.01
C VAL A 105 -6.32 9.40 -1.90
N THR A 106 -6.75 8.24 -1.39
CA THR A 106 -8.17 7.89 -1.21
C THR A 106 -8.70 8.22 0.18
N LYS A 107 -7.87 8.08 1.22
CA LYS A 107 -8.27 8.38 2.60
C LYS A 107 -8.50 9.88 2.79
N ASP A 108 -9.37 10.20 3.75
CA ASP A 108 -9.46 11.57 4.28
C ASP A 108 -8.10 11.98 4.85
N GLU A 109 -7.73 13.25 4.66
CA GLU A 109 -6.43 13.80 5.08
C GLU A 109 -6.24 13.76 6.61
N SER A 110 -5.07 13.28 7.06
CA SER A 110 -4.65 13.29 8.47
C SER A 110 -3.89 14.56 8.83
N HIS A 111 -3.72 14.85 10.12
CA HIS A 111 -2.96 16.04 10.53
C HIS A 111 -1.49 15.96 10.06
N ILE A 112 -0.90 14.78 10.09
CA ILE A 112 0.43 14.50 9.52
C ILE A 112 0.28 13.31 8.59
N GLU A 113 0.88 13.41 7.41
CA GLU A 113 0.94 12.32 6.45
C GLU A 113 2.34 12.19 5.85
N VAL A 114 2.80 10.96 5.76
CA VAL A 114 4.11 10.60 5.23
C VAL A 114 3.93 9.57 4.12
N TYR A 115 4.46 9.86 2.94
CA TYR A 115 4.65 8.91 1.86
C TYR A 115 6.11 8.46 1.89
N ASN A 116 6.36 7.16 1.97
CA ASN A 116 7.69 6.59 1.83
C ASN A 116 7.69 5.50 0.75
N ASP A 117 8.77 5.43 -0.03
CA ASP A 117 9.08 4.23 -0.80
C ASP A 117 10.60 4.08 -0.88
N ARG A 118 11.10 2.85 -1.00
CA ARG A 118 12.53 2.59 -1.19
C ARG A 118 12.99 2.97 -2.60
N ASP A 119 12.08 2.94 -3.58
CA ASP A 119 12.37 3.27 -4.96
C ASP A 119 12.44 4.78 -5.19
N GLY A 120 13.67 5.26 -5.35
CA GLY A 120 13.94 6.68 -5.61
C GLY A 120 13.29 7.22 -6.88
N ASP A 121 12.87 6.39 -7.85
CA ASP A 121 12.12 6.89 -9.01
C ASP A 121 10.65 7.22 -8.69
N LEU A 122 10.03 6.47 -7.76
CA LEU A 122 8.70 6.80 -7.26
C LEU A 122 8.75 8.11 -6.48
N VAL A 123 9.70 8.21 -5.54
CA VAL A 123 9.93 9.42 -4.74
C VAL A 123 10.22 10.61 -5.66
N GLN A 124 11.14 10.48 -6.61
CA GLN A 124 11.47 11.57 -7.54
C GLN A 124 10.25 12.03 -8.35
N PHE A 125 9.39 11.10 -8.78
CA PHE A 125 8.15 11.45 -9.47
C PHE A 125 7.20 12.24 -8.56
N PHE A 126 6.92 11.76 -7.34
CA PHE A 126 6.01 12.44 -6.42
C PHE A 126 6.55 13.80 -5.95
N THR A 127 7.85 13.93 -5.72
CA THR A 127 8.49 15.23 -5.45
C THR A 127 8.29 16.19 -6.62
N THR A 128 8.58 15.76 -7.85
CA THR A 128 8.41 16.60 -9.05
C THR A 128 6.94 16.97 -9.28
N LEU A 129 6.03 16.02 -9.10
CA LEU A 129 4.59 16.25 -9.20
C LEU A 129 4.12 17.28 -8.18
N ARG A 130 4.65 17.25 -6.95
CA ARG A 130 4.30 18.21 -5.90
C ARG A 130 4.85 19.61 -6.18
N GLU A 131 6.06 19.71 -6.73
CA GLU A 131 6.79 20.98 -6.83
C GLU A 131 6.59 21.72 -8.16
N ARG A 132 6.34 20.98 -9.25
CA ARG A 132 6.35 21.51 -10.62
C ARG A 132 5.27 20.83 -11.48
N GLU A 133 4.06 20.71 -10.95
CA GLU A 133 2.94 20.01 -11.59
C GLU A 133 2.59 20.58 -12.96
N ASP A 134 2.57 21.91 -13.10
CA ASP A 134 2.17 22.58 -14.34
C ASP A 134 3.13 22.25 -15.49
N GLU A 135 4.43 22.31 -15.21
CA GLU A 135 5.49 21.98 -16.18
C GLU A 135 5.47 20.49 -16.54
N LEU A 136 5.22 19.61 -15.56
CA LEU A 136 5.11 18.17 -15.79
C LEU A 136 3.90 17.84 -16.66
N VAL A 137 2.73 18.43 -16.37
CA VAL A 137 1.51 18.23 -17.14
C VAL A 137 1.68 18.76 -18.56
N GLU A 138 2.24 19.95 -18.74
CA GLU A 138 2.51 20.50 -20.07
C GLU A 138 3.43 19.59 -20.88
N TRP A 139 4.54 19.13 -20.29
CA TRP A 139 5.48 18.22 -20.93
C TRP A 139 4.80 16.90 -21.36
N LEU A 140 3.97 16.33 -20.50
CA LEU A 140 3.23 15.10 -20.77
C LEU A 140 2.16 15.28 -21.86
N GLN A 141 1.48 16.42 -21.91
CA GLN A 141 0.48 16.73 -22.94
C GLN A 141 1.10 16.89 -24.34
N GLN A 142 2.34 17.37 -24.41
CA GLN A 142 3.11 17.49 -25.65
C GLN A 142 3.79 16.17 -26.05
N THR A 143 3.83 15.17 -25.16
CA THR A 143 4.46 13.88 -25.40
C THR A 143 3.55 12.94 -26.23
N PRO A 144 3.97 12.51 -27.43
CA PRO A 144 3.17 11.59 -28.24
C PRO A 144 3.22 10.16 -27.67
N TYR A 145 2.07 9.47 -27.68
CA TYR A 145 1.99 8.05 -27.34
C TYR A 145 2.46 7.19 -28.51
N ALA A 146 3.77 6.95 -28.58
CA ALA A 146 4.43 6.40 -29.74
C ALA A 146 5.48 5.31 -29.40
N ARG A 147 5.63 4.36 -30.33
CA ARG A 147 6.43 3.14 -30.14
C ARG A 147 7.93 3.44 -30.09
N GLU A 148 8.42 4.31 -30.96
CA GLU A 148 9.85 4.64 -31.01
C GLU A 148 10.31 5.32 -29.72
N GLN A 149 9.53 6.29 -29.23
CA GLN A 149 9.77 6.95 -27.94
C GLN A 149 9.75 5.94 -26.79
N HIS A 150 8.76 5.03 -26.79
CA HIS A 150 8.69 3.97 -25.80
C HIS A 150 9.94 3.09 -25.81
N GLU A 151 10.40 2.62 -26.98
CA GLU A 151 11.58 1.76 -27.06
C GLU A 151 12.84 2.47 -26.56
N ALA A 152 13.04 3.74 -26.94
CA ALA A 152 14.18 4.55 -26.50
C ALA A 152 14.18 4.77 -24.97
N TRP A 153 13.07 5.26 -24.41
CA TRP A 153 12.99 5.56 -22.97
C TRP A 153 12.95 4.32 -22.10
N LYS A 154 12.30 3.24 -22.58
CA LYS A 154 12.35 1.94 -21.92
C LYS A 154 13.80 1.47 -21.82
N ARG A 155 14.54 1.49 -22.94
CA ARG A 155 15.95 1.07 -22.94
C ARG A 155 16.77 1.85 -21.93
N ALA A 156 16.75 3.18 -22.02
CA ALA A 156 17.46 4.06 -21.08
C ALA A 156 17.10 3.75 -19.62
N PHE A 157 15.80 3.65 -19.30
CA PHE A 157 15.34 3.40 -17.93
C PHE A 157 15.85 2.07 -17.35
N TYR A 158 15.78 0.98 -18.12
CA TYR A 158 16.19 -0.35 -17.66
C TYR A 158 17.71 -0.58 -17.77
N ASP A 159 18.42 0.23 -18.56
CA ASP A 159 19.90 0.29 -18.56
C ASP A 159 20.44 1.15 -17.38
N GLY A 160 19.56 1.72 -16.56
CA GLY A 160 19.91 2.51 -15.37
C GLY A 160 20.08 4.00 -15.60
N GLU A 161 19.81 4.48 -16.81
CA GLU A 161 19.93 5.90 -17.17
C GLU A 161 18.71 6.69 -16.66
N ARG A 162 18.96 7.89 -16.13
CA ARG A 162 17.92 8.84 -15.73
C ARG A 162 18.25 10.22 -16.32
N PRO A 163 17.27 10.95 -16.86
CA PRO A 163 17.48 12.35 -17.24
C PRO A 163 17.87 13.21 -16.04
N ASP A 164 18.71 14.22 -16.29
CA ASP A 164 19.10 15.21 -15.28
C ASP A 164 17.96 16.21 -14.99
N ASP A 165 17.17 16.56 -16.01
CA ASP A 165 16.00 17.42 -15.83
C ASP A 165 14.88 16.67 -15.06
N PRO A 166 14.45 17.17 -13.89
CA PRO A 166 13.43 16.50 -13.08
C PRO A 166 12.10 16.31 -13.82
N ILE A 167 11.70 17.27 -14.66
CA ILE A 167 10.45 17.22 -15.42
C ILE A 167 10.51 16.09 -16.44
N GLU A 168 11.57 16.05 -17.25
CA GLU A 168 11.77 14.96 -18.20
C GLU A 168 11.87 13.60 -17.49
N ARG A 169 12.57 13.51 -16.35
CA ARG A 169 12.69 12.27 -15.59
C ARG A 169 11.34 11.76 -15.09
N ALA A 170 10.55 12.61 -14.45
CA ALA A 170 9.21 12.28 -13.95
C ALA A 170 8.25 11.97 -15.11
N GLY A 171 8.33 12.75 -16.19
CA GLY A 171 7.51 12.58 -17.38
C GLY A 171 7.77 11.25 -18.09
N ARG A 172 9.04 10.90 -18.31
CA ARG A 172 9.42 9.59 -18.89
C ARG A 172 9.00 8.43 -17.98
N PHE A 173 9.18 8.55 -16.66
CA PHE A 173 8.73 7.55 -15.69
C PHE A 173 7.23 7.29 -15.82
N PHE A 174 6.42 8.35 -15.76
CA PHE A 174 4.97 8.28 -15.85
C PHE A 174 4.52 7.72 -17.20
N TYR A 175 5.12 8.18 -18.30
CA TYR A 175 4.86 7.67 -19.64
C TYR A 175 5.08 6.15 -19.74
N LEU A 176 6.15 5.62 -19.13
CA LEU A 176 6.43 4.18 -19.13
C LEU A 176 5.37 3.38 -18.38
N ARG A 177 4.75 3.92 -17.31
CA ARG A 177 3.65 3.24 -16.60
C ARG A 177 2.43 2.99 -17.49
N TYR A 178 2.19 3.87 -18.46
CA TYR A 178 1.07 3.75 -19.41
C TYR A 178 1.44 3.05 -20.71
N SER A 179 2.68 3.21 -21.18
CA SER A 179 3.13 2.71 -22.48
C SER A 179 3.69 1.29 -22.44
N GLN A 180 4.07 0.75 -21.27
CA GLN A 180 4.46 -0.65 -21.10
C GLN A 180 3.27 -1.60 -21.09
N TYR A 181 3.37 -2.72 -21.84
CA TYR A 181 2.39 -3.79 -21.78
C TYR A 181 2.23 -4.32 -20.34
N ALA A 182 0.98 -4.46 -19.90
CA ALA A 182 0.60 -4.82 -18.53
C ALA A 182 1.18 -3.93 -17.42
N ALA A 183 1.68 -2.73 -17.75
CA ALA A 183 2.30 -1.80 -16.81
C ALA A 183 3.42 -2.43 -15.95
N LYS A 184 4.16 -3.40 -16.51
CA LYS A 184 5.29 -4.05 -15.81
C LYS A 184 6.27 -2.99 -15.28
N TYR A 185 6.73 -3.19 -14.05
CA TYR A 185 7.64 -2.25 -13.38
C TYR A 185 9.06 -2.79 -13.22
N ARG A 186 9.21 -4.00 -12.69
CA ARG A 186 10.53 -4.63 -12.54
C ARG A 186 11.26 -4.86 -13.86
N THR A 187 10.52 -5.30 -14.88
CA THR A 187 11.10 -5.72 -16.16
C THR A 187 10.55 -4.92 -17.33
N ALA A 188 11.42 -4.72 -18.32
CA ALA A 188 11.06 -4.17 -19.60
C ALA A 188 9.97 -5.04 -20.27
N SER A 189 9.02 -4.38 -20.93
CA SER A 189 7.98 -5.02 -21.73
C SER A 189 7.79 -4.25 -23.03
N GLY A 190 7.19 -4.88 -24.04
CA GLY A 190 6.87 -4.19 -25.30
C GLY A 190 5.85 -3.07 -25.13
N PHE A 191 5.75 -2.22 -26.15
CA PHE A 191 4.79 -1.13 -26.25
C PHE A 191 3.33 -1.63 -26.21
N ALA A 192 2.53 -1.04 -25.33
CA ALA A 192 1.11 -1.33 -25.15
C ALA A 192 0.26 -0.72 -26.27
N ALA A 193 0.32 -1.32 -27.46
CA ALA A 193 -0.61 -1.05 -28.54
C ALA A 193 -1.91 -1.86 -28.37
N ALA A 194 -3.05 -1.30 -28.79
CA ALA A 194 -4.33 -2.00 -28.78
C ALA A 194 -5.24 -1.48 -29.90
N ASN A 195 -6.06 -2.35 -30.48
CA ASN A 195 -7.08 -2.01 -31.48
C ASN A 195 -8.48 -1.84 -30.88
N GLN A 196 -8.73 -2.37 -29.67
CA GLN A 196 -10.03 -2.27 -28.98
C GLN A 196 -10.15 -1.08 -28.02
N ARG A 197 -9.02 -0.58 -27.50
CA ARG A 197 -8.99 0.51 -26.50
C ARG A 197 -7.98 1.56 -26.92
N ASN A 198 -8.38 2.82 -26.88
CA ASN A 198 -7.48 3.94 -27.19
C ASN A 198 -6.52 4.19 -26.02
N LYS A 199 -5.30 3.65 -26.14
CA LYS A 199 -4.25 3.76 -25.12
C LYS A 199 -3.69 5.18 -24.99
N ALA A 200 -3.59 5.90 -26.10
CA ALA A 200 -3.17 7.30 -26.12
C ALA A 200 -4.16 8.19 -25.36
N ARG A 201 -5.47 7.95 -25.52
CA ARG A 201 -6.51 8.63 -24.73
C ARG A 201 -6.43 8.28 -23.25
N LYS A 202 -6.17 7.01 -22.90
CA LYS A 202 -5.97 6.62 -21.49
C LYS A 202 -4.80 7.37 -20.86
N PHE A 203 -3.67 7.47 -21.56
CA PHE A 203 -2.52 8.24 -21.12
C PHE A 203 -2.88 9.72 -20.93
N ARG A 204 -3.50 10.36 -21.94
CA ARG A 204 -3.94 11.76 -21.85
C ARG A 204 -4.86 12.02 -20.66
N ASN A 205 -5.93 11.23 -20.50
CA ASN A 205 -6.86 11.39 -19.38
C ASN A 205 -6.14 11.27 -18.03
N ALA A 206 -5.14 10.40 -17.91
CA ALA A 206 -4.38 10.30 -16.67
C ALA A 206 -3.56 11.55 -16.35
N THR A 207 -3.05 12.26 -17.37
CA THR A 207 -2.33 13.52 -17.15
C THR A 207 -3.23 14.61 -16.60
N GLU A 208 -4.53 14.60 -16.92
CA GLU A 208 -5.51 15.59 -16.46
C GLU A 208 -5.79 15.50 -14.96
N HIS A 209 -5.58 14.33 -14.35
CA HIS A 209 -5.78 14.12 -12.91
C HIS A 209 -4.55 14.49 -12.06
N LEU A 210 -3.41 14.81 -12.68
CA LEU A 210 -2.17 15.09 -11.94
C LEU A 210 -2.27 16.33 -11.05
N HIS A 211 -3.02 17.36 -11.44
CA HIS A 211 -3.22 18.55 -10.60
C HIS A 211 -3.92 18.23 -9.28
N GLU A 212 -4.90 17.32 -9.29
CA GLU A 212 -5.59 16.88 -8.08
C GLU A 212 -4.63 16.15 -7.13
N PHE A 213 -3.82 15.24 -7.67
CA PHE A 213 -2.81 14.53 -6.89
C PHE A 213 -1.70 15.45 -6.38
N ALA A 214 -1.24 16.41 -7.18
CA ALA A 214 -0.28 17.42 -6.74
C ALA A 214 -0.81 18.23 -5.56
N GLY A 215 -2.08 18.69 -5.64
CA GLY A 215 -2.76 19.37 -4.55
C GLY A 215 -2.83 18.51 -3.28
N ARG A 216 -3.20 17.22 -3.43
CA ARG A 216 -3.25 16.24 -2.34
C ARG A 216 -1.88 16.04 -1.67
N PHE A 217 -0.79 16.11 -2.42
CA PHE A 217 0.58 15.92 -1.94
C PHE A 217 1.22 17.19 -1.35
N GLN A 218 0.58 18.37 -1.43
CA GLN A 218 1.13 19.60 -0.85
C GLN A 218 1.38 19.47 0.66
N ASN A 219 0.50 18.74 1.35
CA ASN A 219 0.53 18.51 2.80
C ASN A 219 1.14 17.16 3.20
N VAL A 220 1.76 16.45 2.26
CA VAL A 220 2.37 15.13 2.49
C VAL A 220 3.89 15.28 2.58
N GLN A 221 4.47 14.71 3.62
CA GLN A 221 5.93 14.57 3.76
C GLN A 221 6.38 13.40 2.89
N ILE A 222 7.45 13.58 2.12
CA ILE A 222 7.96 12.57 1.19
C ILE A 222 9.31 12.09 1.68
N GLU A 223 9.42 10.79 1.95
CA GLU A 223 10.62 10.10 2.44
C GLU A 223 11.12 9.05 1.43
N ASN A 224 12.41 8.72 1.51
CA ASN A 224 13.05 7.66 0.71
C ASN A 224 13.94 6.78 1.60
N LEU A 225 13.36 6.24 2.66
CA LEU A 225 14.06 5.49 3.70
C LEU A 225 13.82 3.98 3.57
N ASP A 226 14.70 3.20 4.20
CA ASP A 226 14.35 1.83 4.56
C ASP A 226 13.16 1.84 5.54
N TYR A 227 12.28 0.84 5.43
CA TYR A 227 11.05 0.81 6.23
C TYR A 227 11.32 0.84 7.74
N ALA A 228 12.42 0.24 8.21
CA ALA A 228 12.71 0.17 9.64
C ALA A 228 13.18 1.53 10.16
N ASP A 229 14.03 2.23 9.41
CA ASP A 229 14.47 3.58 9.76
C ASP A 229 13.29 4.55 9.76
N LEU A 230 12.40 4.43 8.76
CA LEU A 230 11.16 5.21 8.69
C LEU A 230 10.28 4.95 9.91
N MET A 231 9.99 3.68 10.19
CA MET A 231 9.12 3.29 11.30
C MET A 231 9.69 3.79 12.63
N ALA A 232 10.98 3.58 12.89
CA ALA A 232 11.64 4.07 14.10
C ALA A 232 11.58 5.61 14.23
N GLN A 233 11.64 6.35 13.12
CA GLN A 233 11.56 7.81 13.14
C GLN A 233 10.16 8.34 13.49
N TYR A 234 9.11 7.67 13.03
CA TYR A 234 7.73 8.15 13.16
C TYR A 234 6.92 7.42 14.23
N ASP A 235 7.48 6.41 14.90
CA ASP A 235 6.77 5.60 15.88
C ASP A 235 6.24 6.42 17.06
N GLY A 236 5.09 5.97 17.58
CA GLY A 236 4.43 6.56 18.73
C GLY A 236 2.92 6.32 18.74
N GLU A 237 2.31 6.47 19.91
CA GLU A 237 0.89 6.12 20.18
C GLU A 237 -0.15 6.78 19.25
N GLN A 238 0.18 7.92 18.64
CA GLN A 238 -0.71 8.65 17.72
C GLN A 238 -0.42 8.41 16.24
N THR A 239 0.54 7.54 15.93
CA THR A 239 0.92 7.17 14.57
C THR A 239 0.20 5.90 14.14
N PHE A 240 -0.27 5.91 12.91
CA PHE A 240 -0.76 4.75 12.21
C PHE A 240 0.10 4.47 10.98
N PHE A 241 0.63 3.25 10.89
CA PHE A 241 1.40 2.77 9.75
C PHE A 241 0.53 1.87 8.86
N TYR A 242 0.40 2.24 7.59
CA TYR A 242 -0.10 1.31 6.58
C TYR A 242 1.07 0.78 5.75
N ALA A 243 1.17 -0.55 5.69
CA ALA A 243 2.21 -1.22 4.92
C ALA A 243 1.61 -2.18 3.88
N ASP A 244 2.13 -2.07 2.66
CA ASP A 244 1.84 -2.97 1.55
C ASP A 244 3.16 -3.49 0.96
N PRO A 245 3.88 -4.34 1.72
CA PRO A 245 5.21 -4.80 1.32
C PRO A 245 5.14 -5.70 0.07
N PRO A 246 6.28 -5.91 -0.62
CA PRO A 246 6.40 -6.99 -1.59
C PRO A 246 5.88 -8.31 -1.02
N TYR A 247 4.92 -8.98 -1.66
CA TYR A 247 4.37 -10.24 -1.14
C TYR A 247 5.36 -11.39 -1.21
N VAL A 248 5.24 -12.36 -0.29
CA VAL A 248 6.17 -13.49 -0.18
C VAL A 248 6.32 -14.32 -1.47
N ASP A 249 5.25 -14.46 -2.26
CA ASP A 249 5.28 -15.32 -3.47
C ASP A 249 5.56 -14.54 -4.77
N GLU A 250 5.23 -13.24 -4.82
CA GLU A 250 5.23 -12.45 -6.06
C GLU A 250 6.07 -11.17 -5.98
N GLY A 251 6.41 -10.71 -4.78
CA GLY A 251 7.09 -9.45 -4.52
C GLY A 251 8.42 -9.37 -5.24
N ASP A 252 9.23 -10.41 -5.07
CA ASP A 252 10.53 -10.52 -5.72
C ASP A 252 10.42 -10.52 -7.22
N ILE A 253 9.29 -10.87 -7.83
CA ILE A 253 9.10 -10.93 -9.29
C ILE A 253 8.61 -9.57 -9.85
N LEU A 254 7.91 -8.78 -9.03
CA LEU A 254 7.17 -7.60 -9.46
C LEU A 254 7.88 -6.28 -9.19
N TYR A 255 8.74 -6.21 -8.18
CA TYR A 255 9.41 -4.98 -7.73
C TYR A 255 10.91 -4.98 -8.03
N ARG A 256 11.50 -3.77 -8.09
CA ARG A 256 12.90 -3.58 -8.50
C ARG A 256 13.92 -3.84 -7.39
N HIS A 257 13.54 -3.59 -6.15
CA HIS A 257 14.37 -3.89 -4.99
C HIS A 257 14.12 -5.37 -4.65
N GLY A 258 15.20 -6.18 -4.62
CA GLY A 258 15.16 -7.64 -4.56
C GLY A 258 14.64 -8.24 -3.24
N GLU A 259 15.03 -9.49 -2.97
CA GLU A 259 14.55 -10.36 -1.86
C GLU A 259 14.17 -9.58 -0.60
N PHE A 260 12.86 -9.39 -0.41
CA PHE A 260 12.33 -8.68 0.74
C PHE A 260 12.40 -9.58 1.97
N ASP A 261 13.12 -9.12 3.00
CA ASP A 261 13.25 -9.83 4.26
C ASP A 261 11.97 -9.66 5.11
N HIS A 262 11.07 -10.64 4.97
CA HIS A 262 9.82 -10.69 5.71
C HIS A 262 10.02 -10.92 7.21
N GLU A 263 11.07 -11.66 7.60
CA GLU A 263 11.35 -11.93 9.02
C GLU A 263 11.75 -10.63 9.72
N ARG A 264 12.72 -9.89 9.15
CA ARG A 264 13.11 -8.56 9.65
C ARG A 264 11.92 -7.60 9.71
N PHE A 265 11.04 -7.64 8.70
CA PHE A 265 9.89 -6.76 8.67
C PHE A 265 8.89 -7.08 9.79
N VAL A 266 8.60 -8.37 10.03
CA VAL A 266 7.73 -8.80 11.12
C VAL A 266 8.31 -8.46 12.49
N GLU A 267 9.62 -8.66 12.69
CA GLU A 267 10.29 -8.22 13.93
C GLU A 267 10.21 -6.71 14.13
N THR A 268 10.37 -5.92 13.06
CA THR A 268 10.21 -4.46 13.13
C THR A 268 8.79 -4.08 13.58
N LEU A 269 7.75 -4.73 13.04
CA LEU A 269 6.35 -4.47 13.41
C LEU A 269 6.05 -4.81 14.88
N ARG A 270 6.70 -5.85 15.42
CA ARG A 270 6.54 -6.30 16.82
C ARG A 270 7.04 -5.27 17.82
N GLU A 271 8.01 -4.45 17.43
CA GLU A 271 8.63 -3.45 18.29
C GLU A 271 7.89 -2.11 18.32
N LEU A 272 6.93 -1.88 17.41
CA LEU A 272 6.24 -0.58 17.30
C LEU A 272 5.23 -0.34 18.42
N GLU A 273 5.24 0.88 18.95
CA GLU A 273 4.19 1.40 19.84
C GLU A 273 2.95 1.84 19.05
N GLY A 274 3.17 2.34 17.84
CA GLY A 274 2.12 2.79 16.94
C GLY A 274 1.22 1.68 16.43
N ARG A 275 0.02 2.06 16.00
CA ARG A 275 -0.90 1.13 15.35
C ARG A 275 -0.44 0.84 13.94
N TRP A 276 -0.60 -0.37 13.46
CA TRP A 276 -0.26 -0.72 12.10
C TRP A 276 -1.26 -1.67 11.45
N ALA A 277 -1.38 -1.56 10.13
CA ALA A 277 -2.08 -2.52 9.30
C ALA A 277 -1.21 -2.93 8.11
N VAL A 278 -1.17 -4.23 7.81
CA VAL A 278 -0.36 -4.78 6.72
C VAL A 278 -1.18 -5.62 5.77
N SER A 279 -1.04 -5.34 4.48
CA SER A 279 -1.67 -6.11 3.40
C SER A 279 -0.79 -7.28 2.95
N TYR A 280 -1.39 -8.47 2.84
CA TYR A 280 -0.75 -9.68 2.32
C TYR A 280 -1.75 -10.59 1.61
N GLN A 281 -1.30 -11.35 0.61
CA GLN A 281 -2.07 -12.51 0.13
C GLN A 281 -1.82 -13.73 1.01
N ARG A 282 -0.56 -14.15 1.11
CA ARG A 282 -0.09 -15.18 2.05
C ARG A 282 0.60 -14.50 3.21
N LEU A 283 0.22 -14.85 4.43
CA LEU A 283 0.84 -14.30 5.62
C LEU A 283 2.25 -14.89 5.80
N PRO A 284 3.27 -14.04 6.05
CA PRO A 284 4.49 -14.44 6.73
C PRO A 284 4.20 -15.13 8.06
N GLU A 285 5.17 -15.92 8.55
CA GLU A 285 5.10 -16.52 9.88
C GLU A 285 4.89 -15.44 10.95
N HIS A 286 4.20 -15.80 12.03
CA HIS A 286 3.88 -14.95 13.19
C HIS A 286 2.86 -13.83 12.99
N LEU A 287 2.52 -13.45 11.76
CA LEU A 287 1.47 -12.45 11.54
C LEU A 287 0.07 -12.99 11.78
N ASP A 288 -0.11 -14.30 11.82
CA ASP A 288 -1.38 -14.96 12.17
C ASP A 288 -1.74 -14.86 13.66
N GLU A 289 -0.80 -14.40 14.51
CA GLU A 289 -1.01 -14.13 15.94
C GLU A 289 -1.85 -12.86 16.19
N TYR A 290 -1.99 -12.01 15.17
CA TYR A 290 -2.66 -10.71 15.22
C TYR A 290 -4.10 -10.75 14.65
N THR A 291 -4.81 -9.63 14.71
CA THR A 291 -6.14 -9.49 14.12
C THR A 291 -6.05 -9.56 12.60
N VAL A 292 -6.76 -10.51 11.98
CA VAL A 292 -6.79 -10.69 10.52
C VAL A 292 -8.21 -10.53 9.98
N VAL A 293 -8.36 -9.70 8.95
CA VAL A 293 -9.59 -9.61 8.14
C VAL A 293 -9.28 -9.96 6.69
N GLU A 294 -10.25 -10.56 6.00
CA GLU A 294 -10.06 -11.05 4.63
C GLU A 294 -11.04 -10.41 3.66
N GLN A 295 -10.58 -10.16 2.42
CA GLN A 295 -11.42 -9.76 1.31
C GLN A 295 -11.07 -10.55 0.05
N ASP A 296 -12.04 -11.31 -0.44
CA ASP A 296 -11.90 -12.07 -1.68
C ASP A 296 -11.88 -11.16 -2.91
N ARG A 297 -10.91 -11.38 -3.79
CA ARG A 297 -10.85 -10.72 -5.10
C ARG A 297 -11.27 -11.70 -6.18
N SER A 298 -12.35 -11.38 -6.88
CA SER A 298 -12.64 -11.98 -8.18
C SER A 298 -11.77 -11.32 -9.25
N GLN A 299 -10.63 -11.91 -9.60
CA GLN A 299 -9.90 -11.48 -10.80
C GLN A 299 -10.60 -12.05 -12.04
N PHE A 300 -11.35 -11.21 -12.77
CA PHE A 300 -11.79 -11.55 -14.13
C PHE A 300 -10.60 -11.39 -15.08
N MET A 301 -9.80 -12.46 -15.22
CA MET A 301 -8.84 -12.56 -16.31
C MET A 301 -9.59 -12.86 -17.61
N ASN A 302 -9.68 -11.90 -18.53
CA ASN A 302 -9.99 -12.19 -19.93
C ASN A 302 -8.80 -12.95 -20.54
N LYS A 303 -8.74 -14.27 -20.38
CA LYS A 303 -7.96 -15.13 -21.27
C LYS A 303 -8.71 -15.21 -22.60
N GLN A 304 -8.33 -14.34 -23.53
CA GLN A 304 -8.66 -14.55 -24.93
C GLN A 304 -7.82 -15.76 -25.38
N HIS A 305 -8.47 -16.87 -25.71
CA HIS A 305 -7.94 -18.23 -25.92
C HIS A 305 -7.67 -19.07 -24.66
N ASP A 306 -8.75 -19.58 -24.04
CA ASP A 306 -8.94 -21.00 -23.69
C ASP A 306 -10.28 -21.14 -22.97
N ASP A 307 -11.08 -22.14 -23.35
CA ASP A 307 -12.49 -22.35 -22.98
C ASP A 307 -12.71 -22.82 -21.52
N ALA A 308 -11.91 -22.30 -20.59
CA ALA A 308 -12.05 -22.52 -19.16
C ALA A 308 -11.76 -21.22 -18.41
N SER A 309 -12.82 -20.45 -18.12
CA SER A 309 -12.75 -19.31 -17.19
C SER A 309 -12.54 -19.84 -15.77
N ARG A 310 -11.29 -20.14 -15.38
CA ARG A 310 -10.92 -20.25 -13.97
C ARG A 310 -10.61 -18.85 -13.47
N SER A 311 -11.53 -18.26 -12.70
CA SER A 311 -11.20 -17.14 -11.83
C SER A 311 -10.21 -17.66 -10.78
N THR A 312 -8.97 -17.19 -10.79
CA THR A 312 -8.11 -17.32 -9.61
C THR A 312 -8.67 -16.35 -8.57
N ALA A 313 -9.45 -16.88 -7.62
CA ALA A 313 -9.78 -16.13 -6.41
C ALA A 313 -8.47 -15.85 -5.68
N ALA A 314 -8.14 -14.59 -5.51
CA ALA A 314 -7.02 -14.17 -4.68
C ALA A 314 -7.60 -13.50 -3.44
N THR A 315 -7.39 -14.07 -2.26
CA THR A 315 -7.84 -13.49 -1.00
C THR A 315 -6.79 -12.50 -0.51
N GLU A 316 -7.21 -11.26 -0.31
CA GLU A 316 -6.39 -10.25 0.38
C GLU A 316 -6.62 -10.39 1.89
N ARG A 317 -5.54 -10.31 2.67
CA ARG A 317 -5.56 -10.32 4.13
C ARG A 317 -5.00 -9.01 4.65
N LEU A 318 -5.73 -8.36 5.55
CA LEU A 318 -5.25 -7.19 6.28
C LEU A 318 -5.03 -7.60 7.73
N VAL A 319 -3.79 -7.53 8.18
CA VAL A 319 -3.34 -7.91 9.53
C VAL A 319 -3.09 -6.65 10.35
N MET A 320 -3.53 -6.62 11.61
CA MET A 320 -3.52 -5.41 12.45
C MET A 320 -3.11 -5.73 13.89
N ASN A 321 -2.35 -4.84 14.54
CA ASN A 321 -2.01 -4.95 15.97
C ASN A 321 -3.06 -4.38 16.94
N TYR A 322 -4.29 -4.17 16.47
CA TYR A 322 -5.42 -3.67 17.27
C TYR A 322 -6.70 -4.43 16.94
N GLU A 323 -7.69 -4.28 17.80
CA GLU A 323 -9.00 -4.89 17.63
C GLU A 323 -9.88 -4.09 16.67
N ILE A 324 -10.76 -4.78 15.92
CA ILE A 324 -11.65 -4.14 14.93
C ILE A 324 -12.59 -3.13 15.59
N GLU A 325 -12.97 -3.34 16.84
CA GLU A 325 -13.85 -2.42 17.58
C GLU A 325 -13.22 -1.03 17.81
N GLU A 326 -11.90 -0.91 17.64
CA GLU A 326 -11.17 0.35 17.71
C GLU A 326 -11.21 1.14 16.39
N THR A 327 -11.84 0.59 15.34
CA THR A 327 -12.07 1.27 14.06
C THR A 327 -13.22 2.28 14.21
N GLY A 328 -12.90 3.46 14.75
CA GLY A 328 -13.79 4.61 14.74
C GLY A 328 -13.71 5.35 13.41
N ARG A 329 -14.84 5.84 12.88
CA ARG A 329 -14.86 6.80 11.75
C ARG A 329 -13.86 7.91 12.05
N PHE A 330 -12.83 8.04 11.20
CA PHE A 330 -11.83 9.10 11.28
C PHE A 330 -12.50 10.46 11.57
N GLN A 331 -12.20 11.04 12.73
CA GLN A 331 -12.70 12.37 13.07
C GLN A 331 -11.67 13.38 12.60
N ARG A 332 -12.06 14.27 11.69
CA ARG A 332 -11.21 15.40 11.28
C ARG A 332 -10.72 16.13 12.52
N GLY A 333 -9.40 16.23 12.67
CA GLY A 333 -8.81 17.04 13.73
C GLY A 333 -9.27 18.49 13.59
N THR A 334 -10.15 18.94 14.49
CA THR A 334 -10.48 20.37 14.58
C THR A 334 -9.22 21.10 15.01
N GLN A 335 -8.81 22.07 14.17
CA GLN A 335 -7.77 23.03 14.48
C GLN A 335 -8.15 23.73 15.79
N THR A 336 -7.52 23.33 16.89
CA THR A 336 -7.68 24.04 18.16
C THR A 336 -6.81 25.28 18.05
N THR A 337 -7.42 26.39 17.63
CA THR A 337 -6.79 27.69 17.81
C THR A 337 -6.58 27.88 19.31
N LEU A 338 -5.31 28.00 19.71
CA LEU A 338 -4.97 28.41 21.07
C LEU A 338 -5.74 29.71 21.36
N PRO A 339 -6.46 29.82 22.50
CA PRO A 339 -7.10 31.08 22.85
C PRO A 339 -6.00 32.14 22.97
N GLY A 340 -6.04 33.10 22.04
CA GLY A 340 -5.11 34.21 21.99
C GLY A 340 -5.06 34.90 23.34
N THR A 341 -3.88 34.94 23.94
CA THR A 341 -3.59 35.75 25.11
C THR A 341 -3.94 37.20 24.78
N GLY A 342 -4.98 37.70 25.45
CA GLY A 342 -5.42 39.07 25.34
C GLY A 342 -4.30 40.03 25.74
N GLY A 343 -3.71 40.68 24.74
CA GLY A 343 -2.83 41.84 24.89
C GLY A 343 -3.46 43.00 24.14
N GLY A 344 -4.23 43.82 24.85
CA GLY A 344 -4.84 45.03 24.30
C GLY A 344 -3.78 46.06 23.92
N LEU A 345 -3.83 46.53 22.68
CA LEU A 345 -3.23 47.79 22.26
C LEU A 345 -4.28 48.54 21.43
N GLY A 346 -4.60 49.74 21.92
CA GLY A 346 -5.71 50.57 21.47
C GLY A 346 -5.60 50.99 20.00
N ARG A 347 -6.75 50.96 19.32
CA ARG A 347 -6.95 51.66 18.06
C ARG A 347 -7.17 53.14 18.35
N SER A 348 -6.27 53.99 17.88
CA SER A 348 -6.52 55.41 17.68
C SER A 348 -7.29 55.59 16.36
N GLU A 349 -8.47 56.20 16.43
CA GLU A 349 -9.27 56.64 15.28
C GLU A 349 -8.54 57.72 14.47
N PRO A 350 -8.66 57.76 13.14
CA PRO A 350 -8.35 58.96 12.37
C PRO A 350 -9.58 59.87 12.33
N SER A 351 -9.40 61.12 12.78
CA SER A 351 -10.41 62.17 12.71
C SER A 351 -10.50 62.75 11.31
N ASP A 352 -11.76 62.85 10.88
CA ASP A 352 -12.26 63.47 9.68
C ASP A 352 -11.97 64.98 9.65
N ARG A 353 -11.45 65.49 8.53
CA ARG A 353 -11.43 66.93 8.22
C ARG A 353 -11.66 67.13 6.74
N SER A 354 -12.90 67.47 6.41
CA SER A 354 -13.26 68.22 5.22
C SER A 354 -13.45 69.70 5.58
N ASP A 355 -12.77 70.53 4.79
CA ASP A 355 -13.20 71.83 4.24
C ASP A 355 -13.44 73.05 5.16
N GLN A 356 -12.69 74.14 4.89
CA GLN A 356 -13.21 75.45 4.43
C GLN A 356 -12.17 76.57 4.57
N GLY A 357 -12.06 77.42 3.53
CA GLY A 357 -11.98 78.87 3.71
C GLY A 357 -10.71 79.60 3.28
N GLU A 358 -10.88 80.39 2.20
CA GLU A 358 -10.11 81.56 1.68
C GLU A 358 -8.77 81.36 0.96
#